data_AF-A0AAJ6TT88-F1
#
_entry.id   AF-A0AAJ6TT88-F1
#
_cell.length_a   1.000
_cell.length_b   1.000
_cell.length_c   1.000
_cell.angle_alpha   90.00
_cell.angle_beta   90.00
_cell.angle_gamma   90.00
#
_symmetry.space_group_name_H-M   'P 1'
#
loop_
_entity.id
_entity.type
_entity.pdbx_description
1 polymer ?
#
loop_
_entity_poly.entity_id
_entity_poly.type
_entity_poly.pdbx_seq_one_letter_code
_entity_poly.pdbx_strand_id
1 'polypeptide(L)'
;MSSMQNEKCKGKHFTWSKPMSHVLLKILAEEALKGSKPSSTFKAESFVKVATEISQKFNVQCEPKHMDNHLKTVKKEWGIITKLKNKSGFSWDDCLKMITVSKDVYDEEVKAHPNHDKFLNKKLDMYEAMTIVVGKDMATGNYAKSYADVNLEENTEEQSISIENEGENEESYKGKETSSSSIQKRQHRKRTRMYEDDGIEKLSKQIGDVAFAIQSLSKNQLDVNALYTEVMKIEGFDEITLGDAFDHLVKNEMLAKVFMAKNANLRKIWVKNFVNQHYYRPAC
;
A
#
# COMPACT_ATOMS: atom_id res chain seq x y z
N MET A 1 -28.82 37.72 -39.68
CA MET A 1 -27.41 37.75 -39.21
C MET A 1 -27.41 38.12 -37.73
N SER A 2 -27.15 37.18 -36.83
CA SER A 2 -26.82 37.51 -35.45
C SER A 2 -25.67 36.60 -35.04
N SER A 3 -24.50 37.23 -34.91
CA SER A 3 -23.22 36.60 -34.60
C SER A 3 -23.19 36.31 -33.11
N MET A 4 -23.33 35.04 -32.73
CA MET A 4 -23.01 34.60 -31.37
C MET A 4 -21.50 34.48 -31.27
N GLN A 5 -20.90 35.40 -30.53
CA GLN A 5 -19.49 35.34 -30.17
C GLN A 5 -19.25 34.11 -29.31
N ASN A 6 -18.47 33.20 -29.88
CA ASN A 6 -17.94 32.00 -29.25
C ASN A 6 -16.86 32.43 -28.24
N GLU A 7 -17.25 32.65 -26.98
CA GLU A 7 -16.28 32.81 -25.90
C GLU A 7 -15.59 31.47 -25.63
N LYS A 8 -14.38 31.32 -26.18
CA LYS A 8 -13.43 30.29 -25.76
C LYS A 8 -13.13 30.45 -24.27
N CYS A 9 -13.85 29.69 -23.44
CA CYS A 9 -13.48 29.47 -22.05
C CYS A 9 -12.15 28.72 -22.01
N LYS A 10 -11.07 29.44 -21.65
CA LYS A 10 -9.77 28.86 -21.31
C LYS A 10 -10.01 27.74 -20.27
N GLY A 11 -9.55 26.53 -20.57
CA GLY A 11 -9.96 25.30 -19.90
C GLY A 11 -9.87 25.38 -18.39
N LYS A 12 -11.00 25.21 -17.70
CA LYS A 12 -11.04 25.10 -16.23
C LYS A 12 -10.29 23.81 -15.86
N HIS A 13 -9.16 23.95 -15.16
CA HIS A 13 -8.42 22.81 -14.62
C HIS A 13 -9.32 22.03 -13.64
N PHE A 14 -9.52 20.74 -13.89
CA PHE A 14 -10.35 19.89 -13.03
C PHE A 14 -9.70 19.78 -11.65
N THR A 15 -10.39 20.28 -10.62
CA THR A 15 -9.88 20.32 -9.25
C THR A 15 -10.52 19.23 -8.43
N TRP A 16 -9.68 18.41 -7.79
CA TRP A 16 -10.11 17.29 -6.97
C TRP A 16 -10.45 17.72 -5.56
N SER A 17 -11.69 17.44 -5.13
CA SER A 17 -12.07 17.59 -3.73
C SER A 17 -11.80 16.31 -2.94
N LYS A 18 -11.64 16.43 -1.61
CA LYS A 18 -11.49 15.28 -0.72
C LYS A 18 -12.66 14.28 -0.88
N PRO A 19 -13.95 14.69 -0.88
CA PRO A 19 -15.06 13.77 -1.13
C PRO A 19 -15.01 13.05 -2.49
N MET A 20 -14.59 13.73 -3.56
CA MET A 20 -14.45 13.10 -4.89
C MET A 20 -13.36 12.03 -4.88
N SER A 21 -12.22 12.33 -4.24
CA SER A 21 -11.14 11.36 -4.04
C SER A 21 -11.62 10.14 -3.24
N HIS A 22 -12.48 10.34 -2.24
CA HIS A 22 -13.06 9.24 -1.45
C HIS A 22 -13.92 8.33 -2.32
N VAL A 23 -14.80 8.90 -3.15
CA VAL A 23 -15.65 8.13 -4.06
C VAL A 23 -14.80 7.34 -5.07
N LEU A 24 -13.76 7.97 -5.63
CA LEU A 24 -12.82 7.30 -6.53
C LEU A 24 -12.18 6.08 -5.87
N LEU A 25 -11.56 6.26 -4.69
CA LEU A 25 -10.86 5.19 -4.00
C LEU A 25 -11.80 4.07 -3.56
N LYS A 26 -13.01 4.41 -3.11
CA LYS A 26 -14.01 3.42 -2.71
C LYS A 26 -14.42 2.50 -3.87
N ILE A 27 -14.79 3.08 -5.01
CA ILE A 27 -15.24 2.28 -6.17
C ILE A 27 -14.09 1.44 -6.71
N LEU A 28 -12.89 2.02 -6.83
CA LEU A 28 -11.73 1.26 -7.29
C LEU A 28 -11.34 0.13 -6.32
N ALA A 29 -11.49 0.33 -5.01
CA ALA A 29 -11.27 -0.73 -4.03
C ALA A 29 -12.28 -1.87 -4.20
N GLU A 30 -13.57 -1.55 -4.35
CA GLU A 30 -14.61 -2.55 -4.62
C GLU A 30 -14.35 -3.35 -5.90
N GLU A 31 -13.85 -2.70 -6.95
CA GLU A 31 -13.52 -3.38 -8.22
C GLU A 31 -12.25 -4.22 -8.12
N ALA A 32 -11.25 -3.77 -7.37
CA ALA A 32 -10.07 -4.57 -7.07
C ALA A 32 -10.45 -5.85 -6.28
N LEU A 33 -11.36 -5.75 -5.32
CA LEU A 33 -11.87 -6.90 -4.55
C LEU A 33 -12.67 -7.89 -5.39
N LYS A 34 -13.39 -7.41 -6.42
CA LYS A 34 -14.13 -8.25 -7.38
C LYS A 34 -13.24 -8.96 -8.41
N GLY A 35 -11.91 -8.90 -8.26
CA GLY A 35 -10.97 -9.55 -9.17
C GLY A 35 -10.79 -8.83 -10.52
N SER A 36 -11.24 -7.58 -10.63
CA SER A 36 -11.11 -6.79 -11.87
C SER A 36 -9.72 -6.17 -12.07
N LYS A 37 -8.73 -6.61 -11.28
CA LYS A 37 -7.33 -6.18 -11.35
C LYS A 37 -6.39 -7.36 -11.69
N PRO A 38 -6.43 -7.89 -12.93
CA PRO A 38 -5.54 -8.98 -13.37
C PRO A 38 -4.09 -8.51 -13.63
N SER A 39 -3.88 -7.20 -13.82
CA SER A 39 -2.58 -6.53 -13.92
C SER A 39 -2.56 -5.34 -12.95
N SER A 40 -1.41 -4.72 -12.70
CA SER A 40 -1.25 -3.56 -11.79
C SER A 40 -2.00 -2.28 -12.22
N THR A 41 -2.93 -2.39 -13.17
CA THR A 41 -3.70 -1.30 -13.77
C THR A 41 -5.19 -1.68 -13.83
N PHE A 42 -6.06 -0.72 -13.55
CA PHE A 42 -7.51 -0.87 -13.67
C PHE A 42 -7.96 -0.86 -15.14
N LYS A 43 -9.09 -1.51 -15.43
CA LYS A 43 -9.69 -1.51 -16.77
C LYS A 43 -10.26 -0.12 -17.12
N ALA A 44 -10.34 0.21 -18.40
CA ALA A 44 -10.95 1.48 -18.84
C ALA A 44 -12.41 1.61 -18.38
N GLU A 45 -13.16 0.50 -18.36
CA GLU A 45 -14.55 0.43 -17.87
C GLU A 45 -14.68 0.89 -16.40
N SER A 46 -13.70 0.52 -15.56
CA SER A 46 -13.61 0.98 -14.17
C SER A 46 -13.58 2.50 -14.09
N PHE A 47 -12.75 3.14 -14.91
CA PHE A 47 -12.62 4.60 -14.91
C PHE A 47 -13.86 5.29 -15.47
N VAL A 48 -14.53 4.71 -16.48
CA VAL A 48 -15.80 5.24 -16.99
C VAL A 48 -16.88 5.22 -15.90
N LYS A 49 -16.97 4.13 -15.15
CA LYS A 49 -17.93 4.00 -14.06
C LYS A 49 -17.66 5.01 -12.94
N VAL A 50 -16.41 5.14 -12.49
CA VAL A 50 -16.03 6.14 -11.48
C VAL A 50 -16.32 7.56 -11.96
N ALA A 51 -15.95 7.89 -13.19
CA ALA A 51 -16.18 9.20 -13.78
C ALA A 51 -17.68 9.54 -13.85
N THR A 52 -18.52 8.56 -14.22
CA THR A 52 -19.98 8.71 -14.24
C THR A 52 -20.53 8.99 -12.85
N GLU A 53 -20.13 8.19 -11.86
CA GLU A 53 -20.59 8.34 -10.47
C GLU A 53 -20.17 9.70 -9.87
N ILE A 54 -18.92 10.12 -10.09
CA ILE A 54 -18.42 11.42 -9.61
C ILE A 54 -19.17 12.56 -10.30
N SER A 55 -19.38 12.46 -11.62
CA SER A 55 -20.09 13.51 -12.36
C SER A 55 -21.53 13.67 -11.86
N GLN A 56 -22.22 12.55 -11.60
CA GLN A 56 -23.58 12.55 -11.06
C GLN A 56 -23.64 13.09 -9.62
N LYS A 57 -22.75 12.62 -8.73
CA LYS A 57 -22.78 12.99 -7.30
C LYS A 57 -22.38 14.44 -7.03
N PHE A 58 -21.40 14.96 -7.77
CA PHE A 58 -20.84 16.28 -7.51
C PHE A 58 -21.24 17.32 -8.55
N ASN A 59 -22.07 16.93 -9.53
CA ASN A 59 -22.50 17.79 -10.64
C ASN A 59 -21.32 18.46 -11.37
N VAL A 60 -20.29 17.67 -11.66
CA VAL A 60 -19.07 18.11 -12.35
C VAL A 60 -18.86 17.34 -13.64
N GLN A 61 -18.15 17.92 -14.61
CA GLN A 61 -17.74 17.20 -15.82
C GLN A 61 -16.44 16.44 -15.53
N CYS A 62 -16.57 15.20 -15.07
CA CYS A 62 -15.44 14.33 -14.78
C CYS A 62 -15.22 13.33 -15.93
N GLU A 63 -14.02 13.34 -16.52
CA GLU A 63 -13.65 12.41 -17.59
C GLU A 63 -12.68 11.33 -17.07
N PRO A 64 -12.61 10.14 -17.72
CA PRO A 64 -11.67 9.08 -17.35
C PRO A 64 -10.21 9.55 -17.24
N LYS A 65 -9.78 10.50 -18.09
CA LYS A 65 -8.43 11.10 -18.05
C LYS A 65 -8.11 11.78 -16.71
N HIS A 66 -9.12 12.34 -16.03
CA HIS A 66 -8.94 12.95 -14.72
C HIS A 66 -8.66 11.89 -13.65
N MET A 67 -9.15 10.65 -13.82
CA MET A 67 -8.89 9.53 -12.90
C MET A 67 -7.42 9.13 -12.92
N ASP A 68 -6.84 9.01 -14.11
CA ASP A 68 -5.43 8.61 -14.25
C ASP A 68 -4.49 9.61 -13.58
N ASN A 69 -4.72 10.90 -13.80
CA ASN A 69 -3.94 11.96 -13.17
C ASN A 69 -4.09 11.98 -11.64
N HIS A 70 -5.31 11.80 -11.14
CA HIS A 70 -5.55 11.73 -9.71
C HIS A 70 -4.93 10.50 -9.08
N LEU A 71 -5.03 9.35 -9.74
CA LEU A 71 -4.45 8.10 -9.27
C LEU A 71 -2.92 8.20 -9.20
N LYS A 72 -2.27 8.91 -10.12
CA LYS A 72 -0.83 9.24 -10.00
C LYS A 72 -0.53 10.03 -8.72
N THR A 73 -1.38 10.99 -8.36
CA THR A 73 -1.25 11.76 -7.12
C THR A 73 -1.42 10.86 -5.90
N VAL A 74 -2.48 10.04 -5.86
CA VAL A 74 -2.70 9.03 -4.82
C VAL A 74 -1.51 8.09 -4.67
N LYS A 75 -0.91 7.61 -5.78
CA LYS A 75 0.29 6.76 -5.75
C LYS A 75 1.48 7.46 -5.09
N LYS A 76 1.70 8.74 -5.39
CA LYS A 76 2.75 9.54 -4.74
C LYS A 76 2.51 9.68 -3.24
N GLU A 77 1.28 10.01 -2.84
CA GLU A 77 0.90 10.13 -1.42
C GLU A 77 1.07 8.80 -0.67
N TRP A 78 0.66 7.69 -1.27
CA TRP A 78 0.89 6.34 -0.72
C TRP A 78 2.37 6.02 -0.55
N GLY A 79 3.21 6.42 -1.50
CA GLY A 79 4.66 6.31 -1.39
C GLY A 79 5.22 7.09 -0.20
N ILE A 80 4.76 8.32 0.03
CA ILE A 80 5.16 9.14 1.18
C ILE A 80 4.70 8.49 2.49
N ILE A 81 3.42 8.11 2.59
CA ILE A 81 2.87 7.45 3.78
C ILE A 81 3.65 6.18 4.11
N THR A 82 3.97 5.36 3.11
CA THR A 82 4.74 4.12 3.30
C THR A 82 6.15 4.41 3.80
N LYS A 83 6.82 5.42 3.23
CA LYS A 83 8.15 5.86 3.68
C LYS A 83 8.12 6.35 5.13
N LEU A 84 7.19 7.25 5.47
CA LEU A 84 7.05 7.82 6.81
C LEU A 84 6.70 6.76 7.85
N LYS A 85 5.80 5.84 7.52
CA LYS A 85 5.42 4.72 8.40
C LYS A 85 6.61 3.81 8.74
N ASN A 86 7.55 3.64 7.81
CA ASN A 86 8.73 2.78 7.98
C ASN A 86 9.99 3.56 8.43
N LYS A 87 9.88 4.87 8.67
CA LYS A 87 11.02 5.72 9.06
C LYS A 87 11.32 5.54 10.55
N SER A 88 12.61 5.46 10.90
CA SER A 88 13.03 5.39 12.31
C SER A 88 12.57 6.63 13.07
N GLY A 89 12.05 6.46 14.29
CA GLY A 89 11.49 7.53 15.12
C GLY A 89 10.01 7.82 14.87
N PHE A 90 9.36 7.11 13.93
CA PHE A 90 7.93 7.24 13.62
C PHE A 90 7.20 5.99 14.14
N SER A 91 5.99 6.19 14.67
CA SER A 91 5.13 5.12 15.16
C SER A 91 3.83 5.04 14.35
N TRP A 92 3.19 3.88 14.32
CA TRP A 92 1.92 3.66 13.62
C TRP A 92 0.80 3.36 14.62
N ASP A 93 -0.24 4.20 14.61
CA ASP A 93 -1.49 3.94 15.31
C ASP A 93 -2.46 3.25 14.36
N ASP A 94 -2.69 1.95 14.59
CA ASP A 94 -3.57 1.16 13.74
C ASP A 94 -5.06 1.42 13.97
N CYS A 95 -5.45 1.90 15.16
CA CYS A 95 -6.85 2.23 15.47
C CYS A 95 -7.27 3.52 14.75
N LEU A 96 -6.39 4.52 14.75
CA LEU A 96 -6.64 5.80 14.10
C LEU A 96 -6.13 5.85 12.66
N LYS A 97 -5.44 4.81 12.18
CA LYS A 97 -4.73 4.78 10.89
C LYS A 97 -3.89 6.05 10.72
N MET A 98 -2.99 6.28 11.67
CA MET A 98 -2.27 7.54 11.83
C MET A 98 -0.78 7.29 12.06
N ILE A 99 0.06 8.10 11.43
CA ILE A 99 1.50 8.13 11.73
C ILE A 99 1.69 9.07 12.91
N THR A 100 2.26 8.55 13.99
CA THR A 100 2.48 9.28 15.25
C THR A 100 3.95 9.61 15.42
N VAL A 101 4.23 10.86 15.78
CA VAL A 101 5.59 11.39 15.90
C VAL A 101 5.64 12.39 17.07
N SER A 102 6.72 12.36 17.84
CA SER A 102 6.99 13.36 18.88
C SER A 102 7.15 14.76 18.29
N LYS A 103 6.85 15.79 19.06
CA LYS A 103 6.88 17.19 18.60
C LYS A 103 8.22 17.59 17.98
N ASP A 104 9.34 17.23 18.60
CA ASP A 104 10.67 17.63 18.11
C ASP A 104 10.97 17.04 16.71
N VAL A 105 10.73 15.74 16.54
CA VAL A 105 10.89 15.05 15.24
C VAL A 105 9.88 15.55 14.20
N TYR A 106 8.66 15.93 14.62
CA TYR A 106 7.67 16.51 13.73
C TYR A 106 8.14 17.85 13.14
N ASP A 107 8.64 18.75 13.99
CA ASP A 107 9.09 20.07 13.57
C ASP A 107 10.28 19.96 12.60
N GLU A 108 11.23 19.04 12.86
CA GLU A 108 12.33 18.72 11.95
C GLU A 108 11.85 18.16 10.61
N GLU A 109 10.92 17.21 10.63
CA GLU A 109 10.41 16.56 9.42
C GLU A 109 9.63 17.53 8.54
N VAL A 110 8.76 18.35 9.12
CA VAL A 110 7.95 19.33 8.38
C VAL A 110 8.82 20.49 7.88
N LYS A 111 9.88 20.86 8.61
CA LYS A 111 10.84 21.85 8.13
C LYS A 111 11.61 21.36 6.90
N ALA A 112 12.05 20.10 6.90
CA ALA A 112 12.73 19.50 5.75
C ALA A 112 11.77 19.20 4.59
N HIS A 113 10.54 18.77 4.91
CA HIS A 113 9.53 18.32 3.95
C HIS A 113 8.14 18.86 4.31
N PRO A 114 7.82 20.12 3.94
CA PRO A 114 6.54 20.76 4.31
C PRO A 114 5.30 19.97 3.87
N ASN A 115 5.40 19.22 2.78
CA ASN A 115 4.31 18.40 2.25
C ASN A 115 4.01 17.15 3.11
N HIS A 116 4.81 16.83 4.13
CA HIS A 116 4.58 15.72 5.04
C HIS A 116 3.60 16.06 6.17
N ASP A 117 3.42 17.36 6.49
CA ASP A 117 2.49 17.85 7.53
C ASP A 117 1.10 17.20 7.44
N LYS A 118 0.57 17.02 6.24
CA LYS A 118 -0.77 16.43 6.03
C LYS A 118 -0.90 14.95 6.42
N PHE A 119 0.20 14.25 6.65
CA PHE A 119 0.22 12.82 6.96
C PHE A 119 0.64 12.50 8.41
N LEU A 120 1.25 13.46 9.11
CA LEU A 120 1.78 13.27 10.46
C LEU A 120 0.77 13.73 11.51
N ASN A 121 0.60 12.94 12.57
CA ASN A 121 -0.30 13.21 13.69
C ASN A 121 -1.75 13.55 13.25
N LYS A 122 -2.16 13.04 12.08
CA LYS A 122 -3.48 13.23 11.47
C LYS A 122 -4.02 11.88 11.00
N LYS A 123 -5.33 11.67 11.18
CA LYS A 123 -6.03 10.47 10.71
C LYS A 123 -6.00 10.39 9.18
N LEU A 124 -5.64 9.22 8.65
CA LEU A 124 -5.66 8.93 7.23
C LEU A 124 -6.99 8.27 6.82
N ASP A 125 -8.02 9.09 6.58
CA ASP A 125 -9.42 8.67 6.37
C ASP A 125 -9.63 7.62 5.24
N MET A 126 -8.70 7.46 4.31
CA MET A 126 -8.78 6.52 3.18
C MET A 126 -7.62 5.54 3.09
N TYR A 127 -6.90 5.32 4.20
CA TYR A 127 -5.71 4.46 4.21
C TYR A 127 -5.99 3.04 3.69
N GLU A 128 -7.07 2.41 4.14
CA GLU A 128 -7.42 1.03 3.75
C GLU A 128 -7.76 0.93 2.27
N ALA A 129 -8.61 1.83 1.76
CA ALA A 129 -8.93 1.89 0.34
C ALA A 129 -7.68 2.15 -0.52
N MET A 130 -6.79 3.04 -0.08
CA MET A 130 -5.53 3.31 -0.78
C MET A 130 -4.60 2.09 -0.77
N THR A 131 -4.57 1.32 0.33
CA THR A 131 -3.83 0.05 0.43
C THR A 131 -4.34 -0.97 -0.59
N ILE A 132 -5.66 -1.10 -0.74
CA ILE A 132 -6.27 -2.03 -1.70
C ILE A 132 -5.99 -1.60 -3.14
N VAL A 133 -6.15 -0.31 -3.44
CA VAL A 133 -6.07 0.25 -4.79
C VAL A 133 -4.62 0.28 -5.29
N VAL A 134 -3.68 0.74 -4.45
CA VAL A 134 -2.29 1.03 -4.86
C VAL A 134 -1.27 0.12 -4.16
N GLY A 135 -1.56 -0.39 -2.97
CA GLY A 135 -0.57 -1.05 -2.11
C GLY A 135 0.13 -2.25 -2.75
N LYS A 136 -0.56 -3.02 -3.61
CA LYS A 136 0.03 -4.17 -4.33
C LYS A 136 0.89 -3.78 -5.54
N ASP A 137 0.76 -2.57 -6.07
CA ASP A 137 1.42 -2.14 -7.32
C ASP A 137 2.79 -1.50 -7.10
N MET A 138 3.13 -1.16 -5.86
CA MET A 138 4.41 -0.54 -5.54
C MET A 138 5.40 -1.60 -5.11
N ALA A 139 6.33 -1.96 -6.01
CA ALA A 139 7.49 -2.75 -5.67
C ALA A 139 8.22 -2.08 -4.48
N THR A 140 8.26 -2.79 -3.36
CA THR A 140 8.83 -2.33 -2.09
C THR A 140 10.36 -2.41 -2.11
N GLY A 141 10.98 -1.86 -3.16
CA GLY A 141 12.43 -1.79 -3.30
C GLY A 141 12.88 -0.34 -3.23
N ASN A 142 13.88 -0.04 -2.40
CA ASN A 142 14.55 1.26 -2.26
C ASN A 142 15.22 1.80 -3.57
N TYR A 143 14.91 1.23 -4.75
CA TYR A 143 15.55 1.53 -6.03
C TYR A 143 14.59 1.94 -7.14
N ALA A 144 13.31 2.23 -6.86
CA ALA A 144 12.43 2.83 -7.86
C ALA A 144 12.67 4.34 -7.99
N LYS A 145 13.82 4.74 -8.53
CA LYS A 145 14.07 6.12 -8.96
C LYS A 145 13.27 6.35 -10.25
N SER A 146 12.20 7.12 -10.17
CA SER A 146 11.46 7.57 -11.36
C SER A 146 12.23 8.73 -11.99
N TYR A 147 12.28 8.77 -13.32
CA TYR A 147 12.95 9.82 -14.13
C TYR A 147 12.50 11.27 -13.85
N ALA A 148 11.53 11.49 -12.95
CA ALA A 148 11.02 12.80 -12.59
C ALA A 148 11.77 13.48 -11.42
N ASP A 149 12.70 12.80 -10.75
CA ASP A 149 13.47 13.37 -9.61
C ASP A 149 14.82 13.99 -10.04
N VAL A 150 14.98 14.35 -11.32
CA VAL A 150 16.11 15.19 -11.75
C VAL A 150 15.57 16.59 -11.97
N ASN A 151 15.74 17.43 -10.94
CA ASN A 151 16.21 18.82 -11.00
C ASN A 151 15.50 19.69 -9.95
N LEU A 152 16.14 19.84 -8.78
CA LEU A 152 16.45 21.15 -8.17
C LEU A 152 17.30 20.89 -6.93
N GLU A 153 18.61 20.95 -7.06
CA GLU A 153 19.52 21.35 -5.99
C GLU A 153 20.89 21.65 -6.64
N GLU A 154 21.16 22.94 -6.79
CA GLU A 154 22.43 23.50 -7.24
C GLU A 154 23.32 23.76 -6.02
N ASN A 155 24.51 23.13 -6.05
CA ASN A 155 25.78 23.44 -5.34
C ASN A 155 25.73 23.49 -3.79
N THR A 156 26.67 22.93 -3.04
CA THR A 156 28.15 22.96 -3.06
C THR A 156 28.58 21.75 -2.18
N GLU A 157 29.62 20.95 -2.41
CA GLU A 157 31.06 21.25 -2.40
C GLU A 157 31.83 20.08 -3.00
N GLU A 158 32.96 20.45 -3.61
CA GLU A 158 33.94 19.63 -4.30
C GLU A 158 34.61 18.63 -3.35
N GLN A 159 34.84 17.40 -3.83
CA GLN A 159 36.10 16.72 -3.56
C GLN A 159 36.44 15.77 -4.70
N SER A 160 37.44 16.22 -5.47
CA SER A 160 38.23 15.51 -6.46
C SER A 160 38.83 14.21 -5.92
N ILE A 161 38.88 13.16 -6.75
CA ILE A 161 40.11 12.41 -7.09
C ILE A 161 39.90 11.81 -8.49
N SER A 162 41.00 11.78 -9.24
CA SER A 162 41.09 11.76 -10.67
C SER A 162 41.80 10.48 -11.17
N ILE A 163 41.46 10.06 -12.41
CA ILE A 163 42.34 9.36 -13.41
C ILE A 163 42.53 7.84 -13.06
N GLU A 164 42.40 6.82 -13.94
CA GLU A 164 42.86 6.66 -15.32
C GLU A 164 41.95 5.75 -16.16
N ASN A 165 41.86 6.11 -17.44
CA ASN A 165 41.17 5.44 -18.53
C ASN A 165 42.23 5.07 -19.58
N GLU A 166 42.26 3.81 -20.00
CA GLU A 166 42.95 3.29 -21.19
C GLU A 166 41.98 2.19 -21.67
N GLY A 167 41.35 2.19 -22.84
CA GLY A 167 41.61 2.81 -24.13
C GLY A 167 40.97 1.88 -25.18
N GLU A 168 39.97 2.39 -25.91
CA GLU A 168 39.76 2.24 -27.37
C GLU A 168 39.59 0.83 -27.99
N ASN A 169 38.72 0.57 -28.97
CA ASN A 169 37.86 1.39 -29.82
C ASN A 169 36.76 0.52 -30.48
N GLU A 170 35.65 1.18 -30.79
CA GLU A 170 34.74 1.14 -31.97
C GLU A 170 34.64 -0.13 -32.87
N GLU A 171 33.51 -0.46 -33.52
CA GLU A 171 32.61 0.43 -34.24
C GLU A 171 31.25 -0.25 -34.61
N SER A 172 30.18 0.54 -34.49
CA SER A 172 28.99 0.67 -35.35
C SER A 172 28.29 -0.53 -36.02
N TYR A 173 26.98 -0.65 -35.76
CA TYR A 173 26.01 -1.27 -36.67
C TYR A 173 25.00 -0.21 -37.16
N LYS A 174 24.95 0.01 -38.47
CA LYS A 174 23.76 0.57 -39.15
C LYS A 174 23.65 -0.02 -40.55
N GLY A 175 22.50 -0.60 -40.87
CA GLY A 175 22.15 -0.93 -42.26
C GLY A 175 21.25 -2.16 -42.39
N LYS A 176 20.09 -1.97 -43.02
CA LYS A 176 19.02 -2.94 -43.25
C LYS A 176 18.83 -3.10 -44.78
N GLU A 177 18.32 -4.26 -45.19
CA GLU A 177 17.84 -4.64 -46.55
C GLU A 177 18.99 -4.92 -47.57
N THR A 178 19.10 -6.02 -48.33
CA THR A 178 18.10 -6.74 -49.16
C THR A 178 18.57 -8.17 -49.51
N SER A 179 17.58 -9.07 -49.63
CA SER A 179 17.45 -10.33 -50.40
C SER A 179 18.65 -11.04 -51.06
N SER A 180 18.91 -12.31 -50.69
CA SER A 180 18.45 -13.50 -51.46
C SER A 180 19.12 -14.83 -51.02
N SER A 181 18.27 -15.86 -50.93
CA SER A 181 18.49 -17.32 -50.89
C SER A 181 19.89 -17.93 -50.79
N SER A 182 20.11 -18.79 -49.78
CA SER A 182 20.47 -20.22 -49.95
C SER A 182 20.46 -20.99 -48.62
N ILE A 183 19.77 -22.15 -48.65
CA ILE A 183 19.53 -23.09 -47.56
C ILE A 183 20.83 -23.83 -47.19
N GLN A 184 21.29 -23.86 -45.92
CA GLN A 184 21.97 -25.03 -45.30
C GLN A 184 21.84 -25.09 -43.75
N LYS A 185 21.06 -26.09 -43.31
CA LYS A 185 21.05 -26.92 -42.07
C LYS A 185 21.50 -26.35 -40.70
N ARG A 186 20.53 -26.40 -39.78
CA ARG A 186 20.66 -26.40 -38.31
C ARG A 186 21.61 -27.49 -37.80
N GLN A 187 22.47 -27.15 -36.84
CA GLN A 187 23.08 -28.12 -35.91
C GLN A 187 22.72 -27.75 -34.47
N HIS A 188 21.85 -28.56 -33.85
CA HIS A 188 21.61 -28.53 -32.40
C HIS A 188 22.80 -29.20 -31.69
N ARG A 189 23.57 -28.43 -30.91
CA ARG A 189 24.54 -29.01 -29.98
C ARG A 189 23.80 -29.40 -28.69
N LYS A 190 23.63 -30.70 -28.45
CA LYS A 190 23.15 -31.25 -27.17
C LYS A 190 24.17 -30.89 -26.08
N ARG A 191 23.73 -30.17 -25.04
CA ARG A 191 24.48 -30.01 -23.79
C ARG A 191 24.18 -31.22 -22.90
N THR A 192 25.19 -32.04 -22.67
CA THR A 192 25.17 -33.13 -21.69
C THR A 192 24.98 -32.55 -20.29
N ARG A 193 23.97 -33.03 -19.57
CA ARG A 193 23.62 -32.61 -18.21
C ARG A 193 24.44 -33.47 -17.24
N MET A 194 25.39 -32.88 -16.53
CA MET A 194 25.98 -33.49 -15.33
C MET A 194 25.02 -33.18 -14.18
N TYR A 195 24.66 -34.21 -13.40
CA TYR A 195 23.84 -34.07 -12.21
C TYR A 195 24.75 -33.56 -11.07
N GLU A 196 24.64 -32.27 -10.75
CA GLU A 196 25.18 -31.74 -9.50
C GLU A 196 24.12 -31.95 -8.40
N ASP A 197 24.43 -32.88 -7.50
CA ASP A 197 23.64 -33.28 -6.32
C ASP A 197 23.37 -32.10 -5.35
N ASP A 198 24.22 -31.08 -5.38
CA ASP A 198 24.10 -29.83 -4.61
C ASP A 198 22.76 -29.10 -4.84
N GLY A 199 22.19 -29.24 -6.04
CA GLY A 199 20.90 -28.63 -6.36
C GLY A 199 19.73 -29.23 -5.59
N ILE A 200 19.78 -30.53 -5.27
CA ILE A 200 18.69 -31.25 -4.59
C ILE A 200 18.73 -30.96 -3.09
N GLU A 201 19.92 -30.93 -2.49
CA GLU A 201 20.08 -30.60 -1.07
C GLU A 201 19.63 -29.16 -0.78
N LYS A 202 20.06 -28.20 -1.61
CA LYS A 202 19.64 -26.80 -1.50
C LYS A 202 18.13 -26.62 -1.65
N LEU A 203 17.51 -27.37 -2.56
CA LEU A 203 16.06 -27.37 -2.74
C LEU A 203 15.34 -27.95 -1.52
N SER A 204 15.85 -29.05 -0.93
CA SER A 204 15.26 -29.66 0.26
C SER A 204 15.21 -28.71 1.45
N LYS A 205 16.30 -27.94 1.66
CA LYS A 205 16.39 -26.92 2.71
C LYS A 205 15.40 -25.80 2.49
N GLN A 206 15.31 -25.28 1.26
CA GLN A 206 14.34 -24.24 0.90
C GLN A 206 12.90 -24.70 1.08
N ILE A 207 12.58 -25.95 0.73
CA ILE A 207 11.25 -26.54 0.96
C ILE A 207 10.97 -26.67 2.46
N GLY A 208 11.96 -27.06 3.27
CA GLY A 208 11.87 -27.09 4.72
C GLY A 208 11.57 -25.72 5.34
N ASP A 209 12.25 -24.67 4.87
CA ASP A 209 12.02 -23.30 5.32
C ASP A 209 10.60 -22.80 4.99
N VAL A 210 10.11 -23.13 3.77
CA VAL A 210 8.74 -22.82 3.35
C VAL A 210 7.71 -23.58 4.19
N ALA A 211 7.94 -24.87 4.46
CA ALA A 211 7.05 -25.68 5.29
C ALA A 211 6.99 -25.16 6.74
N PHE A 212 8.14 -24.77 7.31
CA PHE A 212 8.22 -24.17 8.63
C PHE A 212 7.48 -22.83 8.69
N ALA A 213 7.66 -21.97 7.68
CA ALA A 213 6.93 -20.71 7.58
C ALA A 213 5.41 -20.92 7.52
N ILE A 214 4.93 -21.86 6.69
CA ILE A 214 3.50 -22.21 6.58
C ILE A 214 2.96 -22.76 7.92
N GLN A 215 3.72 -23.61 8.60
CA GLN A 215 3.31 -24.16 9.90
C GLN A 215 3.32 -23.10 11.02
N SER A 216 4.21 -22.11 10.94
CA SER A 216 4.20 -20.97 11.87
C SER A 216 2.99 -20.06 11.65
N LEU A 217 2.55 -19.90 10.39
CA LEU A 217 1.33 -19.16 10.04
C LEU A 217 0.06 -19.88 10.51
N SER A 218 0.02 -21.21 10.46
CA SER A 218 -1.13 -21.98 10.96
C SER A 218 -1.24 -21.96 12.49
N LYS A 219 -0.11 -22.01 13.20
CA LYS A 219 -0.06 -21.91 14.68
C LYS A 219 -0.45 -20.53 15.24
N ASN A 220 -0.38 -19.49 14.40
CA ASN A 220 -0.72 -18.12 14.78
C ASN A 220 -2.18 -17.76 14.54
N GLN A 221 -3.05 -18.70 14.12
CA GLN A 221 -4.47 -18.43 13.97
C GLN A 221 -5.15 -18.36 15.34
N LEU A 222 -6.01 -17.36 15.52
CA LEU A 222 -6.82 -17.23 16.72
C LEU A 222 -7.83 -18.38 16.80
N ASP A 223 -7.74 -19.21 17.84
CA ASP A 223 -8.79 -20.17 18.14
C ASP A 223 -9.99 -19.45 18.78
N VAL A 224 -10.99 -19.18 17.94
CA VAL A 224 -12.23 -18.47 18.32
C VAL A 224 -13.04 -19.26 19.35
N ASN A 225 -13.03 -20.59 19.28
CA ASN A 225 -13.79 -21.44 20.21
C ASN A 225 -13.13 -21.46 21.60
N ALA A 226 -11.80 -21.54 21.63
CA ALA A 226 -11.04 -21.40 22.87
C ALA A 226 -11.24 -20.01 23.49
N LEU A 227 -11.23 -18.96 22.67
CA LEU A 227 -11.51 -17.59 23.13
C LEU A 227 -12.91 -17.47 23.74
N TYR A 228 -13.94 -17.97 23.06
CA TYR A 228 -15.31 -17.95 23.55
C TYR A 228 -15.43 -18.62 24.92
N THR A 229 -14.83 -19.81 25.05
CA THR A 229 -14.82 -20.57 26.29
C THR A 229 -14.15 -19.80 27.43
N GLU A 230 -13.03 -19.12 27.17
CA GLU A 230 -12.33 -18.34 28.19
C GLU A 230 -13.04 -17.02 28.56
N VAL A 231 -13.74 -16.39 27.63
CA VAL A 231 -14.56 -15.19 27.92
C VAL A 231 -15.76 -15.56 28.78
N MET A 232 -16.46 -16.66 28.45
CA MET A 232 -17.65 -17.10 29.20
C MET A 232 -17.34 -17.64 30.60
N LYS A 233 -16.09 -18.02 30.88
CA LYS A 233 -15.64 -18.40 32.24
C LYS A 233 -15.52 -17.22 33.20
N ILE A 234 -15.60 -15.97 32.73
CA ILE A 234 -15.39 -14.80 33.59
C ILE A 234 -16.62 -14.53 34.44
N GLU A 235 -16.52 -14.81 35.74
CA GLU A 235 -17.60 -14.55 36.68
C GLU A 235 -17.72 -13.06 37.04
N GLY A 236 -18.97 -12.62 37.24
CA GLY A 236 -19.31 -11.27 37.72
C GLY A 236 -19.77 -10.30 36.63
N PHE A 237 -20.04 -10.79 35.43
CA PHE A 237 -20.67 -10.05 34.33
C PHE A 237 -21.83 -10.87 33.76
N ASP A 238 -22.84 -10.20 33.21
CA ASP A 238 -23.94 -10.86 32.51
C ASP A 238 -23.50 -11.38 31.14
N GLU A 239 -24.23 -12.37 30.63
CA GLU A 239 -23.90 -13.06 29.37
C GLU A 239 -23.93 -12.13 28.15
N ILE A 240 -24.77 -11.09 28.17
CA ILE A 240 -24.87 -10.10 27.08
C ILE A 240 -23.57 -9.28 27.03
N THR A 241 -23.13 -8.77 28.19
CA THR A 241 -21.86 -8.05 28.33
C THR A 241 -20.66 -8.89 27.91
N LEU A 242 -20.63 -10.18 28.29
CA LEU A 242 -19.57 -11.10 27.88
C LEU A 242 -19.62 -11.40 26.38
N GLY A 243 -20.82 -11.49 25.80
CA GLY A 243 -21.04 -11.59 24.36
C GLY A 243 -20.50 -10.39 23.60
N ASP A 244 -20.83 -9.17 24.03
CA ASP A 244 -20.33 -7.94 23.42
C ASP A 244 -18.81 -7.81 23.53
N ALA A 245 -18.24 -8.23 24.66
CA ALA A 245 -16.79 -8.30 24.86
C ALA A 245 -16.12 -9.31 23.92
N PHE A 246 -16.72 -10.49 23.76
CA PHE A 246 -16.26 -11.52 22.83
C PHE A 246 -16.28 -11.01 21.38
N ASP A 247 -17.40 -10.42 20.94
CA ASP A 247 -17.53 -9.86 19.59
C ASP A 247 -16.49 -8.77 19.32
N HIS A 248 -16.19 -7.94 20.32
CA HIS A 248 -15.13 -6.94 20.23
C HIS A 248 -13.73 -7.57 20.10
N LEU A 249 -13.45 -8.63 20.87
CA LEU A 249 -12.19 -9.37 20.77
C LEU A 249 -12.05 -10.06 19.40
N VAL A 250 -13.09 -10.69 18.88
CA VAL A 250 -13.06 -11.32 17.55
C VAL A 250 -12.80 -10.30 16.43
N LYS A 251 -13.36 -9.09 16.54
CA LYS A 251 -13.09 -7.99 15.59
C LYS A 251 -11.63 -7.52 15.62
N ASN A 252 -10.91 -7.76 16.73
CA ASN A 252 -9.51 -7.38 16.88
C ASN A 252 -8.65 -8.59 17.29
N GLU A 253 -8.16 -9.31 16.29
CA GLU A 253 -7.41 -10.56 16.46
C GLU A 253 -6.20 -10.42 17.39
N MET A 254 -5.46 -9.31 17.30
CA MET A 254 -4.31 -9.05 18.18
C MET A 254 -4.75 -8.85 19.64
N LEU A 255 -5.86 -8.13 19.86
CA LEU A 255 -6.41 -7.93 21.19
C LEU A 255 -6.91 -9.23 21.79
N ALA A 256 -7.56 -10.09 21.00
CA ALA A 256 -7.96 -11.42 21.40
C ALA A 256 -6.76 -12.32 21.76
N LYS A 257 -5.69 -12.28 20.99
CA LYS A 257 -4.43 -12.99 21.32
C LYS A 257 -3.83 -12.50 22.64
N VAL A 258 -3.76 -11.18 22.82
CA VAL A 258 -3.27 -10.56 24.06
C VAL A 258 -4.17 -10.90 25.25
N PHE A 259 -5.49 -10.97 25.05
CA PHE A 259 -6.45 -11.41 26.06
C PHE A 259 -6.23 -12.88 26.45
N MET A 260 -6.03 -13.77 25.48
CA MET A 260 -5.74 -15.19 25.74
C MET A 260 -4.40 -15.39 26.44
N ALA A 261 -3.40 -14.53 26.19
CA ALA A 261 -2.13 -14.56 26.92
C ALA A 261 -2.22 -14.06 28.37
N LYS A 262 -3.26 -13.30 28.74
CA LYS A 262 -3.47 -12.84 30.12
C LYS A 262 -3.96 -13.96 31.02
N ASN A 263 -3.63 -13.88 32.31
CA ASN A 263 -4.23 -14.74 33.34
C ASN A 263 -5.67 -14.32 33.66
N ALA A 264 -6.41 -15.16 34.40
CA ALA A 264 -7.83 -14.95 34.70
C ALA A 264 -8.14 -13.58 35.32
N ASN A 265 -7.32 -13.11 36.27
CA ASN A 265 -7.52 -11.82 36.93
C ASN A 265 -7.39 -10.65 35.94
N LEU A 266 -6.37 -10.69 35.08
CA LEU A 266 -6.16 -9.65 34.07
C LEU A 266 -7.24 -9.65 32.98
N ARG A 267 -7.78 -10.83 32.63
CA ARG A 267 -8.93 -10.93 31.72
C ARG A 267 -10.18 -10.31 32.35
N LYS A 268 -10.43 -10.57 33.64
CA LYS A 268 -11.54 -9.95 34.39
C LYS A 268 -11.42 -8.42 34.45
N ILE A 269 -10.21 -7.90 34.71
CA ILE A 269 -9.93 -6.46 34.68
C ILE A 269 -10.16 -5.88 33.28
N TRP A 270 -9.74 -6.61 32.24
CA TRP A 270 -9.95 -6.18 30.86
C TRP A 270 -11.45 -6.03 30.54
N VAL A 271 -12.29 -7.02 30.89
CA VAL A 271 -13.74 -6.95 30.71
C VAL A 271 -14.34 -5.79 31.49
N LYS A 272 -13.89 -5.56 32.74
CA LYS A 272 -14.33 -4.40 33.55
C LYS A 272 -14.04 -3.06 32.84
N ASN A 273 -12.84 -2.92 32.28
CA ASN A 273 -12.46 -1.71 31.55
C ASN A 273 -13.25 -1.55 30.25
N PHE A 274 -13.50 -2.65 29.54
CA PHE A 274 -14.36 -2.67 28.35
C PHE A 274 -15.76 -2.16 28.69
N VAL A 275 -16.38 -2.66 29.77
CA VAL A 275 -17.70 -2.21 30.23
C VAL A 275 -17.72 -0.73 30.56
N ASN A 276 -16.70 -0.25 31.26
CA ASN A 276 -16.60 1.17 31.62
C ASN A 276 -16.51 2.07 30.38
N GLN A 277 -15.80 1.64 29.34
CA GLN A 277 -15.66 2.41 28.10
C GLN A 277 -16.92 2.39 27.23
N HIS A 278 -17.66 1.28 27.22
CA HIS A 278 -18.80 1.08 26.32
C HIS A 278 -20.17 1.41 26.92
N TYR A 279 -20.35 1.29 28.24
CA TYR A 279 -21.65 1.55 28.90
C TYR A 279 -21.61 2.71 29.89
N TYR A 280 -20.45 3.08 30.43
CA TYR A 280 -20.30 4.21 31.36
C TYR A 280 -19.49 5.34 30.73
N ARG A 281 -20.07 6.02 29.74
CA ARG A 281 -19.55 7.32 29.31
C ARG A 281 -20.01 8.37 30.33
N PRO A 282 -19.13 9.09 31.04
CA PRO A 282 -19.55 10.25 31.82
C PRO A 282 -20.13 11.27 30.83
N ALA A 283 -21.31 11.80 31.13
CA ALA A 283 -21.81 12.97 30.42
C ALA A 283 -20.78 14.10 30.61
N CYS A 284 -20.11 14.49 29.52
CA CYS A 284 -19.45 15.79 29.43
C CYS A 284 -20.52 16.85 29.17
#